data_AF-A0A2K0WRT7-F1
#
_entry.id   AF-A0A2K0WRT7-F1
#
_cell.length_a   1.000
_cell.length_b   1.000
_cell.length_c   1.000
_cell.angle_alpha   90.00
_cell.angle_beta   90.00
_cell.angle_gamma   90.00
#
_symmetry.space_group_name_H-M   'P 1'
#
loop_
_entity.id
_entity.type
_entity.pdbx_description
1 polymer ?
#
loop_
_entity_poly.entity_id
_entity_poly.type
_entity_poly.pdbx_seq_one_letter_code
_entity_poly.pdbx_strand_id
1 'polypeptide(L)'
;MAPSMELYAQIHFILSHLEDSIRETKNTYPGVFGPRPYDNSGTIIPTPEEMAALVEHMHQVGPLVDALMFLTTDECQQQLAERHKGRFELSQNELLQMLQDLKRLEGTK
;
A
#
# COMPACT_ATOMS: atom_id res chain seq x y z
N MET A 1 18.03 -6.08 21.70
CA MET A 1 17.89 -5.15 20.56
C MET A 1 17.23 -3.87 21.06
N ALA A 2 17.53 -2.71 20.49
CA ALA A 2 16.82 -1.47 20.83
C ALA A 2 15.36 -1.57 20.34
N PRO A 3 14.36 -1.13 21.11
CA PRO A 3 12.94 -1.22 20.74
C PRO A 3 12.61 -0.60 19.36
N SER A 4 13.30 0.47 18.98
CA SER A 4 13.14 1.11 17.67
C SER A 4 13.58 0.24 16.49
N MET A 5 14.59 -0.63 16.68
CA MET A 5 15.07 -1.55 15.64
C MET A 5 14.14 -2.74 15.43
N GLU A 6 13.47 -3.20 16.49
CA GLU A 6 12.45 -4.24 16.40
C GLU A 6 11.20 -3.72 15.68
N LEU A 7 10.74 -2.53 16.06
CA LEU A 7 9.65 -1.83 15.36
C LEU A 7 10.00 -1.55 13.89
N TYR A 8 11.25 -1.13 13.60
CA TYR A 8 11.75 -0.94 12.24
C TYR A 8 11.66 -2.22 11.40
N ALA A 9 12.11 -3.36 11.94
CA ALA A 9 12.09 -4.63 11.24
C ALA A 9 10.65 -5.10 10.97
N GLN A 10 9.76 -4.92 11.95
CA GLN A 10 8.34 -5.24 11.81
C GLN A 10 7.67 -4.38 10.73
N ILE A 11 7.85 -3.06 10.76
CA ILE A 11 7.30 -2.14 9.74
C ILE A 11 7.86 -2.48 8.36
N HIS A 12 9.15 -2.79 8.26
CA HIS A 12 9.77 -3.20 7.00
C HIS A 12 9.09 -4.42 6.40
N PHE A 13 8.88 -5.46 7.21
CA PHE A 13 8.23 -6.70 6.78
C PHE A 13 6.79 -6.44 6.30
N ILE A 14 6.01 -5.68 7.08
CA ILE A 14 4.62 -5.37 6.76
C ILE A 14 4.51 -4.54 5.48
N LEU A 15 5.34 -3.50 5.33
CA LEU A 15 5.36 -2.66 4.12
C LEU A 15 5.74 -3.47 2.88
N SER A 16 6.75 -4.33 2.97
CA SER A 16 7.13 -5.19 1.84
C SER A 16 6.01 -6.16 1.46
N HIS A 17 5.31 -6.74 2.44
CA HIS A 17 4.15 -7.59 2.15
C HIS A 17 2.99 -6.81 1.49
N LEU A 18 2.75 -5.58 1.93
CA LEU A 18 1.73 -4.70 1.34
C LEU A 18 2.07 -4.31 -0.10
N GLU A 19 3.33 -3.92 -0.36
CA GLU A 19 3.84 -3.63 -1.70
C GLU A 19 3.70 -4.86 -2.63
N ASP A 20 4.03 -6.06 -2.13
CA ASP A 20 3.89 -7.30 -2.88
C ASP A 20 2.41 -7.60 -3.19
N SER A 21 1.51 -7.41 -2.22
CA SER A 21 0.07 -7.62 -2.39
C SER A 21 -0.56 -6.65 -3.39
N ILE A 22 -0.16 -5.37 -3.35
CA ILE A 22 -0.57 -4.35 -4.33
C ILE A 22 -0.09 -4.77 -5.72
N ARG A 23 1.18 -5.14 -5.85
CA ARG A 23 1.75 -5.57 -7.14
C ARG A 23 1.06 -6.80 -7.70
N GLU A 24 0.80 -7.80 -6.85
CA GLU A 24 0.07 -9.01 -7.23
C GLU A 24 -1.33 -8.68 -7.72
N THR A 25 -2.06 -7.82 -6.99
CA THR A 25 -3.39 -7.37 -7.39
C THR A 25 -3.36 -6.67 -8.76
N LYS A 26 -2.39 -5.79 -8.99
CA LYS A 26 -2.23 -5.12 -10.30
C LYS A 26 -1.93 -6.10 -11.44
N ASN A 27 -1.16 -7.15 -11.17
CA ASN A 27 -0.84 -8.20 -12.13
C ASN A 27 -2.04 -9.13 -12.41
N THR A 28 -2.87 -9.40 -11.40
CA THR A 28 -4.09 -10.20 -11.53
C THR A 28 -5.17 -9.45 -12.30
N TYR A 29 -5.25 -8.12 -12.13
CA TYR A 29 -6.28 -7.28 -12.74
C TYR A 29 -5.67 -6.22 -13.71
N PRO A 30 -4.94 -6.64 -14.76
CA PRO A 30 -4.23 -5.71 -15.64
C PRO A 30 -5.18 -4.88 -16.51
N GLY A 31 -6.40 -5.36 -16.76
CA GLY A 31 -7.43 -4.60 -17.49
C GLY A 31 -8.00 -3.44 -16.67
N VAL A 32 -7.84 -3.46 -15.35
CA VAL A 32 -8.27 -2.39 -14.43
C VAL A 32 -7.12 -1.45 -14.11
N PHE A 33 -5.96 -1.99 -13.74
CA PHE A 33 -4.84 -1.23 -13.20
C PHE A 33 -3.65 -1.07 -14.15
N GLY A 34 -3.77 -1.56 -15.38
CA GLY A 34 -2.72 -1.47 -16.40
C GLY A 34 -2.68 -0.11 -17.11
N PRO A 35 -1.58 0.19 -17.82
CA PRO A 35 -1.37 1.46 -18.52
C PRO A 35 -2.33 1.70 -19.71
N ARG A 36 -3.13 0.70 -20.12
CA ARG A 36 -4.13 0.80 -21.19
C ARG A 36 -5.44 0.15 -20.73
N PRO A 37 -6.30 0.88 -20.01
CA PRO A 37 -7.55 0.33 -19.46
C PRO A 37 -8.68 0.18 -20.51
N TYR A 38 -8.35 0.02 -21.80
CA TYR A 38 -9.30 0.13 -22.92
C TYR A 38 -9.56 -1.19 -23.66
N ASP A 39 -9.44 -2.34 -23.00
CA ASP A 39 -10.05 -3.55 -23.53
C ASP A 39 -11.44 -3.74 -22.91
N ASN A 40 -12.46 -3.30 -23.66
CA ASN A 40 -13.89 -3.41 -23.29
C ASN A 40 -14.44 -4.85 -23.37
N SER A 41 -13.60 -5.88 -23.28
CA SER A 41 -14.03 -7.28 -23.35
C SER A 41 -13.88 -7.97 -21.99
N GLY A 42 -14.95 -7.95 -21.20
CA GLY A 42 -15.07 -8.82 -20.01
C GLY A 42 -14.00 -8.61 -18.93
N THR A 43 -13.62 -7.34 -18.67
CA THR A 43 -12.65 -6.98 -17.63
C THR A 43 -13.05 -7.57 -16.29
N ILE A 44 -12.28 -8.55 -15.80
CA ILE A 44 -12.39 -9.07 -14.45
C ILE A 44 -11.92 -7.95 -13.52
N ILE A 45 -12.77 -7.55 -12.59
CA ILE A 45 -12.47 -6.56 -11.57
C ILE A 45 -12.22 -7.26 -10.23
N PRO A 46 -11.31 -6.73 -9.38
CA PRO A 46 -11.18 -7.21 -8.02
C PRO A 46 -12.50 -7.06 -7.27
N THR A 47 -12.78 -8.01 -6.41
CA THR A 47 -13.92 -7.97 -5.51
C THR A 47 -13.76 -6.87 -4.46
N PRO A 48 -14.86 -6.33 -3.91
CA PRO A 48 -14.80 -5.39 -2.81
C PRO A 48 -14.04 -5.94 -1.59
N GLU A 49 -14.12 -7.25 -1.35
CA GLU A 49 -13.43 -7.93 -0.24
C GLU A 49 -11.90 -7.93 -0.42
N GLU A 50 -11.40 -8.21 -1.63
CA GLU A 50 -9.97 -8.14 -1.94
C GLU A 50 -9.42 -6.72 -1.75
N MET A 51 -10.18 -5.71 -2.19
CA MET A 51 -9.78 -4.31 -2.00
C MET A 51 -9.88 -3.86 -0.54
N ALA A 52 -10.90 -4.32 0.19
CA ALA A 52 -11.04 -4.05 1.61
C ALA A 52 -9.85 -4.63 2.40
N ALA A 53 -9.40 -5.84 2.07
CA ALA A 53 -8.23 -6.44 2.72
C ALA A 53 -6.95 -5.61 2.53
N LEU A 54 -6.73 -5.04 1.34
CA LEU A 54 -5.59 -4.14 1.09
C LEU A 54 -5.70 -2.84 1.90
N VAL A 55 -6.91 -2.27 2.00
CA VAL A 55 -7.18 -1.06 2.79
C VAL A 55 -7.01 -1.31 4.28
N GLU A 56 -7.51 -2.44 4.79
CA GLU A 56 -7.33 -2.83 6.19
C GLU A 56 -5.86 -3.02 6.53
N HIS A 57 -5.11 -3.70 5.65
CA HIS A 57 -3.67 -3.87 5.83
C HIS A 57 -2.98 -2.50 5.89
N MET A 58 -3.28 -1.59 4.96
CA MET A 58 -2.77 -0.20 4.98
C MET A 58 -3.10 0.52 6.30
N HIS A 59 -4.32 0.36 6.81
CA HIS A 59 -4.79 1.01 8.03
C HIS A 59 -4.05 0.50 9.29
N GLN A 60 -3.62 -0.77 9.29
CA GLN A 60 -2.83 -1.35 10.38
C GLN A 60 -1.39 -0.82 10.39
N VAL A 61 -0.81 -0.52 9.23
CA VAL A 61 0.61 -0.07 9.14
C VAL A 61 0.78 1.39 9.55
N GLY A 62 -0.18 2.26 9.22
CA GLY A 62 -0.08 3.71 9.46
C GLY A 62 0.32 4.08 10.90
N PRO A 63 -0.39 3.59 11.93
CA PRO A 63 -0.05 3.86 13.32
C PRO A 63 1.36 3.39 13.73
N LEU A 64 1.85 2.31 13.12
CA LEU A 64 3.20 1.78 13.41
C LEU A 64 4.29 2.69 12.84
N VAL A 65 4.08 3.19 11.61
CA VAL A 65 4.98 4.16 10.96
C VAL A 65 5.03 5.47 11.76
N ASP A 66 3.88 5.97 12.21
CA ASP A 66 3.80 7.17 13.05
C ASP A 66 4.50 6.96 14.41
N ALA A 67 4.32 5.79 15.03
CA ALA A 67 5.00 5.43 16.26
C ALA A 67 6.53 5.36 16.07
N LEU A 68 7.01 4.81 14.94
CA LEU A 68 8.44 4.79 14.62
C LEU A 68 8.99 6.22 14.52
N MET A 69 8.31 7.11 13.78
CA MET A 69 8.70 8.52 13.65
C MET A 69 8.78 9.23 15.01
N PHE A 70 7.86 8.93 15.94
CA PHE A 70 7.84 9.53 17.27
C PHE A 70 8.96 8.98 18.19
N LEU A 71 9.30 7.71 18.06
CA LEU A 71 10.28 7.03 18.92
C LEU A 71 11.74 7.25 18.50
N THR A 72 12.00 7.61 17.24
CA THR A 72 13.35 7.83 16.73
C THR A 72 13.86 9.23 17.04
N THR A 73 14.77 9.33 18.02
CA THR A 73 15.38 10.61 18.45
C THR A 73 16.79 10.83 17.91
N ASP A 74 17.44 9.80 17.40
CA ASP A 74 18.78 9.87 16.79
C ASP A 74 18.69 10.12 15.29
N GLU A 75 19.57 10.96 14.73
CA GLU A 75 19.55 11.36 13.30
C GLU A 75 19.61 10.16 12.34
N CYS A 76 20.40 9.13 12.68
CA CYS A 76 20.50 7.92 11.86
C CYS A 76 19.17 7.14 11.85
N GLN A 77 18.51 7.07 13.00
CA GLN A 77 17.21 6.39 13.12
C GLN A 77 16.07 7.19 12.49
N GLN A 78 16.15 8.53 12.51
CA GLN A 78 15.18 9.40 11.84
C GLN A 78 15.21 9.22 10.33
N GLN A 79 16.39 9.20 9.70
CA GLN A 79 16.49 8.94 8.25
C GLN A 79 15.90 7.58 7.87
N LEU A 80 16.05 6.58 8.73
CA LEU A 80 15.47 5.26 8.55
C LEU A 80 13.93 5.28 8.69
N ALA A 81 13.40 6.02 9.66
CA ALA A 81 11.96 6.21 9.85
C ALA A 81 11.33 6.97 8.68
N GLU A 82 11.97 8.04 8.20
CA GLU A 82 11.54 8.82 7.03
C GLU A 82 11.47 7.96 5.76
N ARG A 83 12.43 7.04 5.56
CA ARG A 83 12.36 6.09 4.43
C ARG A 83 11.13 5.19 4.50
N HIS A 84 10.78 4.67 5.68
CA HIS A 84 9.57 3.87 5.85
C HIS A 84 8.31 4.68 5.67
N LYS A 85 8.29 5.92 6.17
CA LYS A 85 7.19 6.85 5.93
C LYS A 85 7.00 7.12 4.45
N GLY A 86 8.07 7.41 3.71
CA GLY A 86 8.01 7.60 2.26
C GLY A 86 7.50 6.36 1.52
N ARG A 87 7.95 5.16 1.90
CA ARG A 87 7.42 3.90 1.35
C ARG A 87 5.93 3.74 1.63
N PHE A 88 5.50 3.95 2.87
CA PHE A 88 4.10 3.88 3.26
C PHE A 88 3.23 4.85 2.47
N GLU A 89 3.66 6.11 2.32
CA GLU A 89 2.94 7.12 1.53
C GLU A 89 2.84 6.74 0.06
N LEU A 90 3.88 6.14 -0.52
CA LEU A 90 3.83 5.63 -1.89
C LEU A 90 2.81 4.49 -2.04
N SER A 91 2.82 3.51 -1.14
CA SER A 91 1.84 2.42 -1.14
C SER A 91 0.41 2.95 -0.93
N GLN A 92 0.23 3.94 -0.05
CA GLN A 92 -1.06 4.59 0.19
C GLN A 92 -1.58 5.27 -1.08
N ASN A 93 -0.73 6.03 -1.77
CA ASN A 93 -1.08 6.68 -3.03
C ASN A 93 -1.42 5.66 -4.11
N GLU A 94 -0.68 4.56 -4.19
CA GLU A 94 -0.93 3.51 -5.17
C GLU A 94 -2.28 2.81 -4.93
N LEU A 95 -2.60 2.50 -3.66
CA LEU A 95 -3.89 1.92 -3.30
C LEU A 95 -5.06 2.90 -3.55
N LEU A 96 -4.87 4.19 -3.24
CA LEU A 96 -5.86 5.23 -3.55
C LEU A 96 -6.10 5.33 -5.05
N GLN A 97 -5.04 5.25 -5.86
CA GLN A 97 -5.16 5.25 -7.32
C GLN A 97 -5.96 4.04 -7.81
N MET A 98 -5.69 2.84 -7.27
CA MET A 98 -6.46 1.64 -7.58
C MET A 98 -7.95 1.80 -7.24
N LEU A 99 -8.27 2.35 -6.07
CA LEU A 99 -9.68 2.62 -5.69
C LEU A 99 -10.35 3.64 -6.62
N GLN A 100 -9.61 4.64 -7.09
CA GLN A 100 -10.12 5.61 -8.08
C GLN A 100 -10.37 4.96 -9.44
N ASP A 101 -9.46 4.09 -9.88
CA ASP A 101 -9.59 3.39 -11.16
C ASP A 101 -10.81 2.45 -11.14
N LEU A 102 -11.09 1.77 -10.01
CA LEU A 102 -12.32 0.99 -9.82
C LEU A 102 -13.57 1.86 -9.88
N LYS A 103 -13.58 2.99 -9.15
CA LYS A 103 -14.72 3.92 -9.16
C LYS A 103 -15.01 4.46 -10.56
N ARG A 104 -13.99 4.69 -11.38
CA ARG A 104 -14.16 5.13 -12.77
C ARG A 104 -14.86 4.07 -13.63
N LEU A 105 -14.58 2.79 -13.40
CA LEU A 105 -15.24 1.67 -14.10
C LEU A 105 -16.71 1.49 -13.70
N GLU A 106 -17.07 1.79 -12.45
CA GLU A 106 -18.48 1.78 -12.03
C GLU A 106 -19.28 2.90 -12.67
N GLY A 107 -18.67 4.08 -12.89
CA GLY A 107 -19.33 5.24 -13.48
C GLY A 107 -19.51 5.20 -15.00
N THR A 108 -18.90 4.23 -15.70
CA THR A 108 -19.04 4.01 -17.15
C THR A 108 -20.11 2.97 -17.52
N LYS A 109 -20.82 2.40 -16.54
CA LYS A 109 -22.05 1.60 -16.74
C LYS A 109 -23.30 2.46 -16.70
#